data_AF-X1RE58-F1
#
_entry.id   AF-X1RE58-F1
#
_cell.length_a   1.000
_cell.length_b   1.000
_cell.length_c   1.000
_cell.angle_alpha   90.00
_cell.angle_beta   90.00
_cell.angle_gamma   90.00
#
_symmetry.space_group_name_H-M   'P 1'
#
loop_
_entity.id
_entity.type
_entity.pdbx_description
1 polymer ?
#
loop_
_entity_poly.entity_id
_entity_poly.type
_entity_poly.pdbx_seq_one_letter_code
_entity_poly.pdbx_strand_id
1 'polypeptide(L)'
;MIADFKHFAVRLIGQDNTVKWTKVIGGWVYNCDGIAVFEGSNVSNCFIWANDDAIKVYRDNTNWSDCVVWQLNNGGVIQMGWTAPNSNNVTISRIDVLRAEWNKPGFNRALLNYVGNRYNEPGKAGYHSNWLIEDVVTETPIPVVFNITPDDFSSNPIHGLTLKNWNVKMTMNTEYQNMIIGNDPDEYFDGFVFDNVIFNETKLDESNWLDVTNLNVEKLVTPEFK
;
A
#
# COMPACT_ATOMS: atom_id res chain seq x y z
N MET A 1 -7.33 -20.46 -10.33
CA MET A 1 -6.27 -19.66 -10.99
C MET A 1 -6.94 -18.83 -12.05
N ILE A 2 -6.57 -17.55 -12.16
CA ILE A 2 -7.04 -16.60 -13.17
C ILE A 2 -5.82 -16.17 -13.96
N ALA A 3 -5.90 -16.22 -15.29
CA ALA A 3 -4.79 -15.97 -16.20
C ALA A 3 -5.23 -15.04 -17.35
N ASP A 4 -4.28 -14.28 -17.90
CA ASP A 4 -4.45 -13.44 -19.11
C ASP A 4 -5.69 -12.53 -19.09
N PHE A 5 -5.95 -11.95 -17.91
CA PHE A 5 -7.08 -11.10 -17.66
C PHE A 5 -6.82 -9.67 -18.16
N LYS A 6 -7.87 -8.95 -18.59
CA LYS A 6 -7.74 -7.62 -19.24
C LYS A 6 -8.08 -6.44 -18.33
N HIS A 7 -8.67 -6.69 -17.16
CA HIS A 7 -9.10 -5.68 -16.19
C HIS A 7 -8.85 -6.18 -14.77
N PHE A 8 -9.82 -6.10 -13.86
CA PHE A 8 -9.68 -6.69 -12.52
C PHE A 8 -9.66 -8.23 -12.60
N ALA A 9 -8.69 -8.88 -11.96
CA ALA A 9 -8.70 -10.33 -11.84
C ALA A 9 -9.79 -10.82 -10.89
N VAL A 10 -9.82 -10.27 -9.67
CA VAL A 10 -10.85 -10.56 -8.66
C VAL A 10 -11.39 -9.24 -8.13
N ARG A 11 -12.67 -8.97 -8.38
CA ARG A 11 -13.38 -7.81 -7.83
C ARG A 11 -14.65 -8.26 -7.16
N LEU A 12 -14.64 -8.24 -5.83
CA LEU A 12 -15.80 -8.58 -5.02
C LEU A 12 -16.48 -7.30 -4.53
N ILE A 13 -17.80 -7.24 -4.73
CA ILE A 13 -18.62 -6.06 -4.42
C ILE A 13 -19.60 -6.31 -3.26
N GLY A 14 -19.75 -7.55 -2.80
CA GLY A 14 -20.48 -7.88 -1.57
C GLY A 14 -19.60 -7.73 -0.33
N GLN A 15 -20.17 -7.79 0.87
CA GLN A 15 -19.45 -7.81 2.15
C GLN A 15 -19.07 -9.24 2.56
N ASP A 16 -18.20 -9.37 3.56
CA ASP A 16 -17.86 -10.63 4.24
C ASP A 16 -17.36 -11.74 3.28
N ASN A 17 -16.63 -11.34 2.23
CA ASN A 17 -16.14 -12.32 1.26
C ASN A 17 -14.98 -13.13 1.83
N THR A 18 -14.81 -14.34 1.31
CA THR A 18 -13.59 -15.12 1.52
C THR A 18 -12.91 -15.39 0.18
N VAL A 19 -11.65 -14.99 0.06
CA VAL A 19 -10.78 -15.34 -1.06
C VAL A 19 -9.62 -16.16 -0.52
N LYS A 20 -9.49 -17.41 -0.95
CA LYS A 20 -8.40 -18.28 -0.50
C LYS A 20 -7.75 -19.03 -1.66
N TRP A 21 -6.45 -19.31 -1.55
CA TRP A 21 -5.71 -20.14 -2.51
C TRP A 21 -5.80 -19.65 -3.95
N THR A 22 -5.98 -18.35 -4.14
CA THR A 22 -6.20 -17.75 -5.45
C THR A 22 -4.89 -17.31 -6.06
N LYS A 23 -4.70 -17.63 -7.34
CA LYS A 23 -3.52 -17.24 -8.11
C LYS A 23 -3.99 -16.40 -9.27
N VAL A 24 -3.46 -15.19 -9.37
CA VAL A 24 -3.70 -14.23 -10.45
C VAL A 24 -2.39 -14.09 -11.23
N ILE A 25 -2.41 -14.40 -12.51
CA ILE A 25 -1.24 -14.36 -13.41
C ILE A 25 -1.61 -13.77 -14.77
N GLY A 26 -0.62 -13.33 -15.55
CA GLY A 26 -0.85 -12.89 -16.94
C GLY A 26 -1.63 -11.58 -17.10
N GLY A 27 -1.75 -10.74 -16.06
CA GLY A 27 -2.14 -9.33 -16.20
C GLY A 27 -1.14 -8.44 -16.96
N TRP A 28 -0.95 -8.66 -18.26
CA TRP A 28 0.13 -8.02 -19.04
C TRP A 28 -0.07 -6.52 -19.29
N VAL A 29 -1.33 -6.08 -19.39
CA VAL A 29 -1.69 -4.70 -19.76
C VAL A 29 -1.99 -3.86 -18.53
N TYR A 30 -2.03 -2.54 -18.67
CA TYR A 30 -2.50 -1.67 -17.57
C TYR A 30 -3.96 -1.96 -17.23
N ASN A 31 -4.38 -1.57 -16.02
CA ASN A 31 -5.68 -1.92 -15.44
C ASN A 31 -5.86 -3.41 -15.14
N CYS A 32 -4.76 -4.18 -15.15
CA CYS A 32 -4.73 -5.54 -14.66
C CYS A 32 -4.53 -5.57 -13.14
N ASP A 33 -5.55 -5.10 -12.42
CA ASP A 33 -5.63 -5.12 -10.96
C ASP A 33 -5.69 -6.55 -10.42
N GLY A 34 -5.07 -6.76 -9.26
CA GLY A 34 -5.06 -8.04 -8.56
C GLY A 34 -6.40 -8.36 -7.90
N ILE A 35 -6.43 -8.26 -6.57
CA ILE A 35 -7.59 -8.61 -5.76
C ILE A 35 -8.15 -7.35 -5.11
N ALA A 36 -9.46 -7.15 -5.28
CA ALA A 36 -10.23 -6.13 -4.59
C ALA A 36 -11.38 -6.80 -3.83
N VAL A 37 -11.48 -6.48 -2.54
CA VAL A 37 -12.56 -6.95 -1.67
C VAL A 37 -13.26 -5.79 -1.01
N PHE A 38 -14.44 -6.05 -0.48
CA PHE A 38 -15.23 -5.08 0.28
C PHE A 38 -15.11 -5.33 1.79
N GLU A 39 -15.88 -4.58 2.57
CA GLU A 39 -15.90 -4.65 4.02
C GLU A 39 -16.07 -6.09 4.56
N GLY A 40 -15.41 -6.38 5.68
CA GLY A 40 -15.50 -7.66 6.41
C GLY A 40 -14.79 -8.83 5.73
N SER A 41 -14.15 -8.60 4.59
CA SER A 41 -13.60 -9.68 3.76
C SER A 41 -12.25 -10.21 4.27
N ASN A 42 -12.05 -11.51 4.08
CA ASN A 42 -10.81 -12.22 4.41
C ASN A 42 -10.15 -12.73 3.12
N VAL A 43 -8.87 -12.39 2.90
CA VAL A 43 -8.07 -12.86 1.77
C VAL A 43 -6.84 -13.59 2.29
N SER A 44 -6.62 -14.84 1.88
CA SER A 44 -5.44 -15.58 2.32
C SER A 44 -4.84 -16.57 1.33
N ASN A 45 -3.54 -16.84 1.48
CA ASN A 45 -2.81 -17.85 0.71
C ASN A 45 -2.86 -17.60 -0.81
N CYS A 46 -2.60 -16.37 -1.23
CA CYS A 46 -2.74 -15.95 -2.62
C CYS A 46 -1.40 -15.66 -3.29
N PHE A 47 -1.36 -15.81 -4.61
CA PHE A 47 -0.28 -15.30 -5.45
C PHE A 47 -0.85 -14.25 -6.40
N ILE A 48 -0.27 -13.07 -6.42
CA ILE A 48 -0.79 -11.92 -7.18
C ILE A 48 0.31 -11.41 -8.11
N TRP A 49 0.11 -11.58 -9.41
CA TRP A 49 0.91 -10.97 -10.46
C TRP A 49 0.05 -9.96 -11.20
N ALA A 50 0.33 -8.67 -11.00
CA ALA A 50 -0.53 -7.57 -11.42
C ALA A 50 0.26 -6.46 -12.13
N ASN A 51 -0.40 -5.75 -13.05
CA ASN A 51 0.12 -4.56 -13.73
C ASN A 51 -0.80 -3.35 -13.50
N ASP A 52 -1.36 -3.33 -12.30
CA ASP A 52 -2.07 -2.25 -11.66
C ASP A 52 -2.09 -2.57 -10.15
N ASP A 53 -2.96 -1.94 -9.37
CA ASP A 53 -3.06 -2.17 -7.93
C ASP A 53 -3.26 -3.66 -7.58
N ALA A 54 -2.31 -4.25 -6.86
CA ALA A 54 -2.31 -5.70 -6.56
C ALA A 54 -3.24 -6.08 -5.40
N ILE A 55 -3.12 -5.38 -4.27
CA ILE A 55 -3.91 -5.56 -3.05
C ILE A 55 -4.68 -4.26 -2.81
N LYS A 56 -5.99 -4.27 -3.09
CA LYS A 56 -6.84 -3.07 -2.99
C LYS A 56 -7.64 -3.10 -1.69
N VAL A 57 -7.33 -2.19 -0.77
CA VAL A 57 -7.88 -2.19 0.59
C VAL A 57 -8.57 -0.87 0.89
N TYR A 58 -9.85 -0.77 0.54
CA TYR A 58 -10.60 0.50 0.54
C TYR A 58 -11.74 0.54 1.56
N ARG A 59 -11.89 -0.51 2.38
CA ARG A 59 -13.06 -0.75 3.23
C ARG A 59 -12.67 -1.29 4.59
N ASP A 60 -13.59 -1.14 5.54
CA ASP A 60 -13.43 -1.53 6.94
C ASP A 60 -13.27 -3.05 7.12
N ASN A 61 -12.67 -3.45 8.24
CA ASN A 61 -12.70 -4.81 8.75
C ASN A 61 -12.15 -5.86 7.75
N THR A 62 -11.22 -5.48 6.87
CA THR A 62 -10.61 -6.41 5.93
C THR A 62 -9.35 -7.01 6.51
N ASN A 63 -9.18 -8.32 6.31
CA ASN A 63 -8.01 -9.06 6.73
C ASN A 63 -7.33 -9.73 5.53
N TRP A 64 -6.02 -9.52 5.39
CA TRP A 64 -5.20 -10.10 4.34
C TRP A 64 -4.05 -10.87 4.97
N SER A 65 -3.77 -12.08 4.49
CA SER A 65 -2.64 -12.86 5.00
C SER A 65 -2.00 -13.81 3.99
N ASP A 66 -0.70 -14.08 4.15
CA ASP A 66 -0.01 -15.13 3.38
C ASP A 66 -0.11 -14.90 1.86
N CYS A 67 0.20 -13.68 1.42
CA CYS A 67 0.13 -13.31 0.01
C CYS A 67 1.53 -13.07 -0.55
N VAL A 68 1.78 -13.65 -1.73
CA VAL A 68 3.00 -13.41 -2.50
C VAL A 68 2.66 -12.51 -3.69
N VAL A 69 3.41 -11.44 -3.88
CA VAL A 69 3.17 -10.45 -4.93
C VAL A 69 4.36 -10.32 -5.88
N TRP A 70 4.06 -10.29 -7.17
CA TRP A 70 4.97 -9.81 -8.21
C TRP A 70 4.29 -8.65 -8.92
N GLN A 71 4.79 -7.44 -8.65
CA GLN A 71 4.26 -6.22 -9.22
C GLN A 71 4.95 -5.89 -10.54
N LEU A 72 4.17 -5.60 -11.58
CA LEU A 72 4.71 -5.06 -12.82
C LEU A 72 4.90 -3.53 -12.72
N ASN A 73 4.70 -2.81 -13.82
CA ASN A 73 5.18 -1.44 -13.97
C ASN A 73 4.13 -0.35 -13.66
N ASN A 74 2.93 -0.74 -13.25
CA ASN A 74 1.84 0.20 -12.95
C ASN A 74 1.08 -0.22 -11.69
N GLY A 75 0.52 0.75 -10.97
CA GLY A 75 -0.16 0.56 -9.68
C GLY A 75 0.76 0.24 -8.50
N GLY A 76 0.18 0.24 -7.31
CA GLY A 76 0.88 -0.10 -6.06
C GLY A 76 0.71 -1.57 -5.67
N VAL A 77 1.57 -2.07 -4.77
CA VAL A 77 1.37 -3.40 -4.18
C VAL A 77 0.18 -3.37 -3.22
N ILE A 78 0.25 -2.53 -2.19
CA ILE A 78 -0.85 -2.24 -1.26
C ILE A 78 -1.40 -0.86 -1.60
N GLN A 79 -2.57 -0.83 -2.21
CA GLN A 79 -3.27 0.41 -2.55
C GLN A 79 -4.32 0.73 -1.49
N MET A 80 -4.21 1.93 -0.90
CA MET A 80 -5.13 2.42 0.13
C MET A 80 -6.35 3.16 -0.45
N GLY A 81 -6.25 3.75 -1.66
CA GLY A 81 -7.42 4.24 -2.41
C GLY A 81 -7.18 5.36 -3.43
N TRP A 82 -8.25 5.79 -4.10
CA TRP A 82 -8.24 6.67 -5.32
C TRP A 82 -9.35 7.73 -5.44
N THR A 83 -10.47 7.64 -4.71
CA THR A 83 -11.58 8.62 -4.77
C THR A 83 -12.04 9.06 -3.36
N ALA A 84 -12.55 8.10 -2.60
CA ALA A 84 -13.03 8.30 -1.22
C ALA A 84 -12.93 6.96 -0.50
N PRO A 85 -11.70 6.45 -0.30
CA PRO A 85 -11.55 5.25 0.49
C PRO A 85 -11.87 5.58 1.94
N ASN A 86 -12.65 4.73 2.58
CA ASN A 86 -12.83 4.79 4.02
C ASN A 86 -12.56 3.41 4.55
N SER A 87 -11.55 3.29 5.40
CA SER A 87 -11.25 2.02 6.04
C SER A 87 -10.77 2.20 7.47
N ASN A 88 -11.42 1.46 8.34
CA ASN A 88 -11.09 1.29 9.73
C ASN A 88 -10.85 -0.20 10.04
N ASN A 89 -9.94 -0.49 10.97
CA ASN A 89 -9.67 -1.85 11.46
C ASN A 89 -9.24 -2.79 10.32
N VAL A 90 -8.12 -2.45 9.68
CA VAL A 90 -7.52 -3.23 8.59
C VAL A 90 -6.31 -4.00 9.11
N THR A 91 -6.21 -5.28 8.76
CA THR A 91 -5.01 -6.08 9.03
C THR A 91 -4.47 -6.69 7.75
N ILE A 92 -3.18 -6.51 7.50
CA ILE A 92 -2.45 -7.12 6.38
C ILE A 92 -1.22 -7.77 6.98
N SER A 93 -1.05 -9.08 6.79
CA SER A 93 0.05 -9.83 7.42
C SER A 93 0.76 -10.77 6.43
N ARG A 94 2.05 -11.01 6.63
CA ARG A 94 2.81 -12.03 5.88
C ARG A 94 2.73 -11.82 4.37
N ILE A 95 3.29 -10.69 3.93
CA ILE A 95 3.32 -10.28 2.52
C ILE A 95 4.74 -10.40 1.99
N ASP A 96 4.93 -11.27 1.02
CA ASP A 96 6.22 -11.44 0.33
C ASP A 96 6.16 -10.79 -1.04
N VAL A 97 6.90 -9.70 -1.24
CA VAL A 97 7.04 -9.04 -2.53
C VAL A 97 8.28 -9.55 -3.23
N LEU A 98 8.07 -10.40 -4.23
CA LEU A 98 9.15 -10.99 -5.00
C LEU A 98 9.91 -9.94 -5.80
N ARG A 99 9.16 -9.02 -6.41
CA ARG A 99 9.67 -8.00 -7.32
C ARG A 99 8.62 -6.90 -7.54
N ALA A 100 9.11 -5.69 -7.86
CA ALA A 100 8.33 -4.65 -8.49
C ALA A 100 9.08 -4.06 -9.70
N GLU A 101 8.40 -3.85 -10.83
CA GLU A 101 9.02 -3.49 -12.12
C GLU A 101 8.75 -2.05 -12.55
N TRP A 102 8.47 -1.16 -11.60
CA TRP A 102 8.34 0.27 -11.90
C TRP A 102 9.60 0.79 -12.60
N ASN A 103 9.43 1.42 -13.76
CA ASN A 103 10.51 1.90 -14.62
C ASN A 103 10.66 3.42 -14.66
N LYS A 104 9.76 4.14 -14.00
CA LYS A 104 9.85 5.57 -13.70
C LYS A 104 8.99 5.92 -12.48
N PRO A 105 9.27 7.03 -11.77
CA PRO A 105 8.40 7.56 -10.74
C PRO A 105 6.96 7.74 -11.23
N GLY A 106 6.00 7.54 -10.33
CA GLY A 106 4.59 7.69 -10.61
C GLY A 106 3.82 7.87 -9.32
N PHE A 107 2.78 8.69 -9.35
CA PHE A 107 1.99 9.04 -8.17
C PHE A 107 1.19 7.87 -7.57
N ASN A 108 1.14 6.72 -8.25
CA ASN A 108 0.45 5.51 -7.82
C ASN A 108 1.38 4.28 -7.71
N ARG A 109 2.67 4.49 -7.47
CA ARG A 109 3.68 3.42 -7.49
C ARG A 109 4.42 3.38 -6.17
N ALA A 110 4.21 2.32 -5.39
CA ALA A 110 5.02 1.93 -4.25
C ALA A 110 4.56 0.58 -3.69
N LEU A 111 5.36 0.02 -2.77
CA LEU A 111 4.92 -1.08 -1.92
C LEU A 111 3.65 -0.69 -1.14
N LEU A 112 3.68 0.45 -0.45
CA LEU A 112 2.53 1.04 0.22
C LEU A 112 2.21 2.38 -0.42
N ASN A 113 1.01 2.48 -1.00
CA ASN A 113 0.62 3.61 -1.82
C ASN A 113 -0.78 4.13 -1.47
N TYR A 114 -0.94 5.45 -1.43
CA TYR A 114 -2.23 6.12 -1.23
C TYR A 114 -2.36 7.34 -2.13
N VAL A 115 -3.43 7.38 -2.95
CA VAL A 115 -3.61 8.39 -4.01
C VAL A 115 -4.68 9.43 -3.69
N GLY A 116 -5.59 9.20 -2.74
CA GLY A 116 -6.58 10.20 -2.32
C GLY A 116 -7.86 10.22 -3.16
N ASN A 117 -8.30 11.40 -3.62
CA ASN A 117 -9.41 11.68 -4.53
C ASN A 117 -8.96 12.18 -5.92
N ARG A 118 -8.11 11.40 -6.60
CA ARG A 118 -7.36 11.86 -7.79
C ARG A 118 -8.21 12.28 -8.98
N TYR A 119 -9.44 11.77 -9.06
CA TYR A 119 -10.41 12.10 -10.11
C TYR A 119 -11.21 13.35 -9.78
N ASN A 120 -10.91 14.02 -8.67
CA ASN A 120 -11.51 15.27 -8.22
C ASN A 120 -13.04 15.18 -8.16
N GLU A 121 -13.55 14.06 -7.64
CA GLU A 121 -14.99 13.85 -7.53
C GLU A 121 -15.57 14.74 -6.41
N PRO A 122 -16.51 15.66 -6.71
CA PRO A 122 -17.05 16.57 -5.69
C PRO A 122 -17.76 15.82 -4.55
N GLY A 123 -17.57 16.28 -3.32
CA GLY A 123 -18.21 15.71 -2.13
C GLY A 123 -17.68 14.33 -1.72
N LYS A 124 -16.52 13.93 -2.25
CA LYS A 124 -15.80 12.71 -1.88
C LYS A 124 -14.58 13.06 -1.05
N ALA A 125 -14.40 12.37 0.07
CA ALA A 125 -13.25 12.49 0.96
C ALA A 125 -12.90 11.08 1.46
N GLY A 126 -11.63 10.86 1.79
CA GLY A 126 -11.17 9.61 2.37
C GLY A 126 -10.95 9.74 3.87
N TYR A 127 -10.84 8.60 4.54
CA TYR A 127 -10.46 8.54 5.95
C TYR A 127 -9.94 7.14 6.28
N HIS A 128 -8.76 7.05 6.86
CA HIS A 128 -8.18 5.77 7.27
C HIS A 128 -7.87 5.77 8.76
N SER A 129 -8.18 4.67 9.43
CA SER A 129 -7.77 4.51 10.83
C SER A 129 -7.54 3.07 11.25
N ASN A 130 -6.73 2.87 12.28
CA ASN A 130 -6.48 1.57 12.90
C ASN A 130 -6.03 0.50 11.88
N TRP A 131 -4.96 0.80 11.14
CA TRP A 131 -4.31 -0.14 10.23
C TRP A 131 -3.13 -0.83 10.91
N LEU A 132 -3.06 -2.14 10.76
CA LEU A 132 -1.89 -2.95 11.07
C LEU A 132 -1.39 -3.62 9.79
N ILE A 133 -0.15 -3.35 9.41
CA ILE A 133 0.53 -4.06 8.34
C ILE A 133 1.78 -4.71 8.93
N GLU A 134 1.78 -6.03 9.05
CA GLU A 134 2.86 -6.77 9.71
C GLU A 134 3.50 -7.87 8.87
N ASP A 135 4.75 -8.18 9.18
CA ASP A 135 5.53 -9.25 8.54
C ASP A 135 5.59 -9.08 7.00
N VAL A 136 6.14 -7.95 6.54
CA VAL A 136 6.29 -7.63 5.11
C VAL A 136 7.74 -7.75 4.69
N VAL A 137 8.00 -8.51 3.63
CA VAL A 137 9.35 -8.73 3.08
C VAL A 137 9.40 -8.34 1.60
N THR A 138 10.48 -7.70 1.17
CA THR A 138 10.83 -7.64 -0.25
C THR A 138 12.01 -8.57 -0.52
N GLU A 139 11.81 -9.59 -1.33
CA GLU A 139 12.85 -10.59 -1.64
C GLU A 139 13.99 -10.00 -2.48
N THR A 140 13.64 -9.06 -3.35
CA THR A 140 14.58 -8.26 -4.14
C THR A 140 14.41 -6.77 -3.83
N PRO A 141 15.46 -5.94 -4.01
CA PRO A 141 15.30 -4.49 -3.91
C PRO A 141 14.25 -3.99 -4.90
N ILE A 142 13.26 -3.25 -4.41
CA ILE A 142 12.22 -2.62 -5.22
C ILE A 142 12.54 -1.13 -5.50
N PRO A 143 11.88 -0.49 -6.48
CA PRO A 143 12.16 0.92 -6.77
C PRO A 143 11.74 1.91 -5.68
N VAL A 144 10.60 1.71 -5.01
CA VAL A 144 10.09 2.62 -3.96
C VAL A 144 9.17 1.90 -2.98
N VAL A 145 9.28 2.23 -1.69
CA VAL A 145 8.55 1.56 -0.60
C VAL A 145 7.31 2.34 -0.18
N PHE A 146 7.42 3.65 -0.02
CA PHE A 146 6.36 4.53 0.45
C PHE A 146 6.01 5.57 -0.60
N ASN A 147 4.74 5.64 -0.96
CA ASN A 147 4.18 6.75 -1.72
C ASN A 147 2.76 7.03 -1.21
N ILE A 148 2.70 7.55 0.01
CA ILE A 148 1.47 7.90 0.71
C ILE A 148 1.25 9.39 0.50
N THR A 149 0.66 9.74 -0.64
CA THR A 149 0.50 11.12 -1.10
C THR A 149 -0.88 11.31 -1.70
N PRO A 150 -1.95 11.34 -0.88
CA PRO A 150 -3.26 11.70 -1.40
C PRO A 150 -3.21 13.06 -2.08
N ASP A 151 -3.93 13.24 -3.19
CA ASP A 151 -4.02 14.53 -3.87
C ASP A 151 -4.73 15.59 -3.00
N ASP A 152 -4.61 16.85 -3.38
CA ASP A 152 -5.06 18.01 -2.61
C ASP A 152 -6.54 18.37 -2.79
N PHE A 153 -7.33 17.62 -3.56
CA PHE A 153 -8.70 18.01 -3.89
C PHE A 153 -9.66 17.91 -2.70
N SER A 154 -9.48 16.91 -1.83
CA SER A 154 -10.32 16.72 -0.64
C SER A 154 -9.58 16.01 0.48
N SER A 155 -10.04 16.19 1.72
CA SER A 155 -9.40 15.61 2.90
C SER A 155 -9.31 14.07 2.83
N ASN A 156 -8.13 13.54 3.19
CA ASN A 156 -7.79 12.12 3.12
C ASN A 156 -6.83 11.73 4.27
N PRO A 157 -7.19 11.97 5.54
CA PRO A 157 -6.29 11.76 6.67
C PRO A 157 -6.11 10.27 7.01
N ILE A 158 -5.01 9.97 7.72
CA ILE A 158 -4.69 8.66 8.27
C ILE A 158 -4.41 8.82 9.76
N HIS A 159 -5.17 8.11 10.60
CA HIS A 159 -5.03 8.09 12.05
C HIS A 159 -4.80 6.66 12.56
N GLY A 160 -3.56 6.32 12.86
CA GLY A 160 -3.18 4.99 13.33
C GLY A 160 -2.80 4.05 12.18
N LEU A 161 -1.51 4.05 11.84
CA LEU A 161 -0.91 3.11 10.89
C LEU A 161 0.33 2.46 11.54
N THR A 162 0.21 1.19 11.90
CA THR A 162 1.33 0.42 12.46
C THR A 162 1.96 -0.45 11.38
N LEU A 163 3.25 -0.23 11.15
CA LEU A 163 4.13 -1.05 10.32
C LEU A 163 4.98 -1.90 11.26
N LYS A 164 4.77 -3.22 11.27
CA LYS A 164 5.40 -4.11 12.25
C LYS A 164 6.20 -5.24 11.59
N ASN A 165 7.45 -5.45 12.01
CA ASN A 165 8.32 -6.51 11.46
C ASN A 165 8.50 -6.43 9.93
N TRP A 166 8.75 -5.24 9.41
CA TRP A 166 9.05 -5.08 7.98
C TRP A 166 10.54 -5.35 7.73
N ASN A 167 10.87 -6.09 6.67
CA ASN A 167 12.22 -6.26 6.17
C ASN A 167 12.25 -5.98 4.66
N VAL A 168 12.44 -4.70 4.33
CA VAL A 168 12.26 -4.19 2.98
C VAL A 168 13.57 -3.63 2.42
N LYS A 169 13.72 -3.74 1.11
CA LYS A 169 14.90 -3.34 0.35
C LYS A 169 14.46 -2.42 -0.78
N MET A 170 15.13 -1.28 -0.90
CA MET A 170 14.91 -0.31 -1.96
C MET A 170 16.21 -0.02 -2.70
N THR A 171 16.12 0.10 -4.03
CA THR A 171 17.26 0.55 -4.84
C THR A 171 17.46 2.05 -4.63
N MET A 172 18.50 2.41 -3.86
CA MET A 172 18.84 3.80 -3.54
C MET A 172 19.59 4.50 -4.68
N ASN A 173 19.73 5.83 -4.58
CA ASN A 173 20.44 6.67 -5.56
C ASN A 173 19.83 6.61 -6.97
N THR A 174 18.49 6.55 -7.04
CA THR A 174 17.72 6.59 -8.27
C THR A 174 16.83 7.85 -8.27
N GLU A 175 16.02 8.03 -9.31
CA GLU A 175 15.01 9.11 -9.37
C GLU A 175 13.79 8.85 -8.45
N TYR A 176 13.69 7.67 -7.84
CA TYR A 176 12.62 7.36 -6.91
C TYR A 176 12.88 7.96 -5.53
N GLN A 177 11.83 8.48 -4.91
CA GLN A 177 11.86 9.04 -3.56
C GLN A 177 10.69 8.47 -2.76
N ASN A 178 10.94 8.08 -1.51
CA ASN A 178 9.85 7.73 -0.61
C ASN A 178 9.12 9.01 -0.20
N MET A 179 7.79 8.97 -0.12
CA MET A 179 6.98 10.12 0.28
C MET A 179 5.86 9.71 1.24
N ILE A 180 5.71 10.46 2.33
CA ILE A 180 4.53 10.45 3.21
C ILE A 180 4.10 11.90 3.41
N ILE A 181 3.13 12.34 2.63
CA ILE A 181 2.70 13.74 2.54
C ILE A 181 1.20 13.80 2.78
N GLY A 182 0.81 14.34 3.93
CA GLY A 182 -0.59 14.67 4.21
C GLY A 182 -1.11 15.76 3.27
N ASN A 183 -2.39 15.72 2.93
CA ASN A 183 -2.97 16.69 2.00
C ASN A 183 -3.76 17.81 2.72
N ASP A 184 -4.23 17.58 3.94
CA ASP A 184 -5.00 18.53 4.72
C ASP A 184 -4.08 19.47 5.56
N PRO A 185 -4.24 20.81 5.49
CA PRO A 185 -3.47 21.73 6.32
C PRO A 185 -3.87 21.74 7.80
N ASP A 186 -5.11 21.32 8.13
CA ASP A 186 -5.66 21.39 9.48
C ASP A 186 -5.68 20.01 10.17
N GLU A 187 -5.50 18.93 9.41
CA GLU A 187 -5.51 17.55 9.92
C GLU A 187 -4.29 16.75 9.42
N TYR A 188 -3.29 16.63 10.29
CA TYR A 188 -2.06 15.91 9.96
C TYR A 188 -2.28 14.41 10.08
N PHE A 189 -1.51 13.62 9.32
CA PHE A 189 -1.42 12.19 9.59
C PHE A 189 -0.83 11.98 10.98
N ASP A 190 -1.39 11.05 11.76
CA ASP A 190 -0.91 10.73 13.10
C ASP A 190 -1.07 9.24 13.46
N GLY A 191 -0.52 8.87 14.63
CA GLY A 191 -0.56 7.49 15.12
C GLY A 191 0.26 6.51 14.29
N PHE A 192 1.25 6.99 13.53
CA PHE A 192 2.16 6.12 12.78
C PHE A 192 3.12 5.44 13.76
N VAL A 193 3.29 4.12 13.60
CA VAL A 193 4.21 3.33 14.42
C VAL A 193 5.09 2.48 13.50
N PHE A 194 6.40 2.62 13.64
CA PHE A 194 7.42 1.77 13.02
C PHE A 194 7.94 0.81 14.08
N ASP A 195 7.34 -0.37 14.16
CA ASP A 195 7.71 -1.43 15.11
C ASP A 195 8.62 -2.44 14.41
N ASN A 196 9.90 -2.46 14.75
CA ASN A 196 10.87 -3.39 14.16
C ASN A 196 10.90 -3.35 12.61
N VAL A 197 10.99 -2.14 12.03
CA VAL A 197 11.14 -1.94 10.58
C VAL A 197 12.63 -1.93 10.21
N ILE A 198 13.03 -2.84 9.32
CA ILE A 198 14.36 -2.93 8.73
C ILE A 198 14.26 -2.48 7.27
N PHE A 199 14.99 -1.42 6.93
CA PHE A 199 15.06 -0.86 5.58
C PHE A 199 16.51 -0.93 5.10
N ASN A 200 16.75 -1.61 3.97
CA ASN A 200 18.11 -1.83 3.44
C ASN A 200 19.10 -2.28 4.54
N GLU A 201 18.73 -3.34 5.27
CA GLU A 201 19.53 -3.96 6.34
C GLU A 201 19.71 -3.10 7.61
N THR A 202 19.14 -1.89 7.65
CA THR A 202 19.22 -0.99 8.80
C THR A 202 17.89 -0.96 9.53
N LYS A 203 17.88 -1.24 10.85
CA LYS A 203 16.69 -1.03 11.68
C LYS A 203 16.42 0.47 11.81
N LEU A 204 15.19 0.88 11.52
CA LEU A 204 14.77 2.25 11.64
C LEU A 204 14.59 2.64 13.11
N ASP A 205 15.00 3.87 13.42
CA ASP A 205 14.76 4.54 14.70
C ASP A 205 14.49 6.03 14.47
N GLU A 206 14.13 6.74 15.55
CA GLU A 206 13.81 8.17 15.52
C GLU A 206 14.93 9.03 14.92
N SER A 207 16.19 8.60 15.06
CA SER A 207 17.36 9.36 14.61
C SER A 207 17.73 9.15 13.15
N ASN A 208 17.32 8.03 12.55
CA ASN A 208 17.86 7.61 11.25
C ASN A 208 16.79 7.45 10.15
N TRP A 209 15.50 7.38 10.50
CA TRP A 209 14.47 6.91 9.57
C TRP A 209 14.34 7.75 8.30
N LEU A 210 14.47 9.08 8.39
CA LEU A 210 14.42 9.97 7.23
C LEU A 210 15.59 9.74 6.28
N ASP A 211 16.81 9.67 6.83
CA ASP A 211 18.04 9.55 6.05
C ASP A 211 18.18 8.17 5.39
N VAL A 212 17.91 7.10 6.17
CA VAL A 212 18.01 5.71 5.70
C VAL A 212 17.02 5.43 4.58
N THR A 213 15.82 6.00 4.67
CA THR A 213 14.75 5.79 3.69
C THR A 213 14.74 6.82 2.57
N ASN A 214 15.51 7.93 2.67
CA ASN A 214 15.38 9.07 1.77
C ASN A 214 13.91 9.54 1.65
N LEU A 215 13.23 9.64 2.79
CA LEU A 215 11.80 9.93 2.86
C LEU A 215 11.54 11.43 2.93
N ASN A 216 10.72 11.93 2.03
CA ASN A 216 10.12 13.26 2.15
C ASN A 216 8.85 13.18 2.98
N VAL A 217 8.74 14.04 4.00
CA VAL A 217 7.59 14.08 4.91
C VAL A 217 6.99 15.47 5.00
N GLU A 218 5.67 15.55 4.91
CA GLU A 218 4.91 16.76 5.11
C GLU A 218 3.59 16.42 5.82
N LYS A 219 3.14 17.29 6.73
CA LYS A 219 1.87 17.11 7.47
C LYS A 219 1.72 15.73 8.13
N LEU A 220 2.81 15.24 8.70
CA LEU A 220 2.89 13.99 9.45
C LEU A 220 3.39 14.30 10.86
N VAL A 221 2.64 13.87 11.88
CA VAL A 221 3.12 13.83 13.26
C VAL A 221 4.22 12.77 13.35
N THR A 222 5.33 13.10 14.03
CA THR A 222 6.49 12.19 14.16
C THR A 222 6.04 10.78 14.58
N PRO A 223 6.41 9.73 13.81
CA PRO A 223 6.05 8.37 14.15
C PRO A 223 6.68 7.88 15.46
N GLU A 224 6.06 6.89 16.10
CA GLU A 224 6.64 6.14 17.21
C GLU A 224 7.51 4.99 16.68
N PHE A 225 8.64 4.71 17.34
CA PHE A 225 9.55 3.61 16.97
C PHE A 225 9.65 2.57 18.10
N LYS A 226 9.51 1.27 17.77
CA LYS A 226 9.54 0.13 18.72
C LYS A 226 10.57 -0.95 18.34
#